data_AF-A0A421JT25-F1
#
_entry.id   AF-A0A421JT25-F1
#
_cell.length_a   1.000
_cell.length_b   1.000
_cell.length_c   1.000
_cell.angle_alpha   90.00
_cell.angle_beta   90.00
_cell.angle_gamma   90.00
#
_symmetry.space_group_name_H-M   'P 1'
#
loop_
_entity.id
_entity.type
_entity.pdbx_description
1 polymer ?
#
loop_
_entity_poly.entity_id
_entity_poly.type
_entity_poly.pdbx_seq_one_letter_code
_entity_poly.pdbx_strand_id
1 'polypeptide(L)'
;MTIRTLRTKFIDKLYLDSDLNNVTQFDALLTYLESNQRIIPSVDIIRLLFTLASRVTNDTLYHYQTTYTTLNDRCIYLLTHYIEISDTDTQLYSSLTEFIRDFAIDCATVNSSSSRTRNKTQPKSKTIQPAAGNDIMHLLETSPRKKKQAPIDVGDSEGERVSDSEDEPILNTQEELENMTNEVNKFTSMNSNASVSSTMDKIDNFSTFLNKVTGTTSPTEESTQVQDDVLLGKKLNPKSNFNIWKLINWCFYCGSKYNSNYHALYLAHSNVLNLIFTIIELEIYINTTTYLLDSLVTQLDHFKSSWFDRLVEYVFHGLIPRVSPIPHKSCYAYEKEFIKTGEATKNNDNIDSMRLRFKIINLIYYWSLSQDYGTTSPNVLIQQLTHKLIDIDYKYLSEFYYSMYDDTSSTEFTYKKEFLVKLSQSLLTEFITLHDFTLKHQEDPIHDLQSVLKWMGTSNIYLTITEDESFEIFDEFLQTWLKFNFVLGWLFSRVIIDVESKEVVDFDAILNICHQADELRQDVYKEYVDQCYIDANLKFSISKQQAEVYKKDISWESYIDILNHNW
;
A
#
# COMPACT_ATOMS: atom_id res chain seq x y z
N MET A 1 42.20 23.10 -1.75
CA MET A 1 40.93 22.85 -2.45
C MET A 1 40.47 21.45 -2.05
N THR A 2 39.58 21.35 -1.06
CA THR A 2 39.26 20.11 -0.34
C THR A 2 38.38 19.20 -1.20
N ILE A 3 38.55 17.87 -1.05
CA ILE A 3 37.81 16.80 -1.74
C ILE A 3 36.28 17.02 -1.74
N ARG A 4 35.72 17.71 -0.74
CA ARG A 4 34.32 18.17 -0.69
C ARG A 4 33.90 19.06 -1.87
N THR A 5 34.80 19.90 -2.38
CA THR A 5 34.56 20.86 -3.49
C THR A 5 34.63 20.19 -4.87
N LEU A 6 35.31 19.04 -4.96
CA LEU A 6 35.38 18.21 -6.17
C LEU A 6 34.18 17.25 -6.26
N ARG A 7 33.66 16.77 -5.13
CA ARG A 7 32.46 15.91 -5.05
C ARG A 7 31.17 16.61 -5.48
N THR A 8 30.94 17.84 -5.04
CA THR A 8 29.78 18.66 -5.45
C THR A 8 29.81 18.94 -6.96
N LYS A 9 30.99 19.27 -7.50
CA LYS A 9 31.17 19.53 -8.95
C LYS A 9 30.98 18.32 -9.87
N PHE A 10 31.03 17.08 -9.37
CA PHE A 10 30.79 15.87 -10.17
C PHE A 10 29.28 15.58 -10.27
N ILE A 11 28.56 15.68 -9.15
CA ILE A 11 27.10 15.48 -9.08
C ILE A 11 26.38 16.62 -9.82
N ASP A 12 26.84 17.86 -9.69
CA ASP A 12 26.29 19.01 -10.44
C ASP A 12 26.64 18.97 -11.95
N LYS A 13 27.62 18.14 -12.35
CA LYS A 13 28.03 17.92 -13.76
C LYS A 13 27.41 16.69 -14.39
N LEU A 14 26.75 15.82 -13.63
CA LEU A 14 25.64 15.03 -14.14
C LEU A 14 24.50 16.01 -14.43
N TYR A 15 24.72 16.90 -15.41
CA TYR A 15 23.64 17.44 -16.20
C TYR A 15 22.98 16.19 -16.76
N LEU A 16 21.82 15.87 -16.18
CA LEU A 16 20.84 14.98 -16.77
C LEU A 16 20.43 15.62 -18.09
N ASP A 17 21.31 15.56 -19.10
CA ASP A 17 20.89 15.59 -20.48
C ASP A 17 19.77 14.57 -20.55
N SER A 18 18.67 14.96 -21.19
CA SER A 18 17.34 14.34 -21.19
C SER A 18 17.28 12.87 -21.61
N ASP A 19 18.41 12.21 -21.77
CA ASP A 19 18.59 10.83 -22.19
C ASP A 19 19.01 9.94 -21.02
N LEU A 20 18.04 9.71 -20.13
CA LEU A 20 18.11 8.81 -18.98
C LEU A 20 18.14 7.32 -19.39
N ASN A 21 18.38 7.03 -20.66
CA ASN A 21 18.57 5.70 -21.24
C ASN A 21 19.94 5.09 -20.96
N ASN A 22 20.86 5.85 -20.36
CA ASN A 22 22.24 5.41 -20.21
C ASN A 22 22.46 4.53 -18.98
N VAL A 23 22.12 3.24 -19.11
CA VAL A 23 22.36 2.19 -18.10
C VAL A 23 23.81 2.20 -17.62
N THR A 24 24.79 2.42 -18.50
CA THR A 24 26.22 2.45 -18.17
C THR A 24 26.60 3.61 -17.24
N GLN A 25 25.96 4.78 -17.39
CA GLN A 25 26.21 5.91 -16.49
C GLN A 25 25.62 5.68 -15.10
N PHE A 26 24.43 5.09 -15.00
CA PHE A 26 23.86 4.71 -13.71
C PHE A 26 24.68 3.62 -13.04
N ASP A 27 25.10 2.60 -13.79
CA ASP A 27 26.00 1.55 -13.28
C ASP A 27 27.29 2.12 -12.69
N ALA A 28 27.93 3.08 -13.38
CA ALA A 28 29.12 3.75 -12.88
C ALA A 28 28.84 4.59 -11.61
N LEU A 29 27.69 5.28 -11.56
CA LEU A 29 27.27 6.03 -10.37
C LEU A 29 27.03 5.11 -9.17
N LEU A 30 26.28 4.02 -9.35
CA LEU A 30 26.00 3.06 -8.27
C LEU A 30 27.30 2.42 -7.77
N THR A 31 28.18 2.01 -8.68
CA THR A 31 29.50 1.45 -8.33
C THR A 31 30.33 2.43 -7.50
N TYR A 32 30.27 3.72 -7.85
CA TYR A 32 30.94 4.77 -7.09
C TYR A 32 30.35 4.92 -5.68
N LEU A 33 29.03 4.95 -5.54
CA LEU A 33 28.33 5.08 -4.25
C LEU A 33 28.57 3.85 -3.36
N GLU A 34 28.51 2.64 -3.91
CA GLU A 34 28.81 1.38 -3.21
C GLU A 34 30.25 1.33 -2.71
N SER A 35 31.20 1.78 -3.54
CA SER A 35 32.61 1.86 -3.15
C SER A 35 32.88 2.96 -2.12
N ASN A 36 31.94 3.91 -1.95
CA ASN A 36 32.11 5.09 -1.11
C ASN A 36 30.87 5.34 -0.23
N GLN A 37 30.42 4.32 0.51
CA GLN A 37 29.24 4.37 1.37
C GLN A 37 29.19 5.52 2.38
N ARG A 38 30.34 6.11 2.76
CA ARG A 38 30.42 7.31 3.63
C ARG A 38 30.06 8.62 2.93
N ILE A 39 29.74 8.59 1.63
CA ILE A 39 29.26 9.77 0.91
C ILE A 39 27.80 9.98 1.27
N ILE A 40 27.50 11.18 1.77
CA ILE A 40 26.13 11.65 1.93
C ILE A 40 25.65 12.09 0.53
N PRO A 41 24.72 11.36 -0.10
CA PRO A 41 24.13 11.78 -1.37
C PRO A 41 23.34 13.08 -1.20
N SER A 42 23.28 13.89 -2.26
CA SER A 42 22.32 14.99 -2.30
C SER A 42 20.89 14.44 -2.45
N VAL A 43 19.89 15.28 -2.16
CA VAL A 43 18.47 14.94 -2.34
C VAL A 43 18.17 14.52 -3.79
N ASP A 44 18.84 15.12 -4.79
CA ASP A 44 18.67 14.73 -6.20
C ASP A 44 19.21 13.33 -6.49
N ILE A 45 20.32 12.92 -5.86
CA ILE A 45 20.82 11.55 -5.97
C ILE A 45 19.88 10.58 -5.25
N ILE A 46 19.33 10.94 -4.09
CA ILE A 46 18.32 10.14 -3.40
C ILE A 46 17.08 9.96 -4.29
N ARG A 47 16.58 11.03 -4.91
CA ARG A 47 15.46 10.98 -5.88
C ARG A 47 15.75 10.03 -7.02
N LEU A 48 16.96 10.08 -7.57
CA LEU A 48 17.38 9.19 -8.64
C LEU A 48 17.40 7.72 -8.18
N LEU A 49 17.96 7.44 -7.00
CA LEU A 49 17.99 6.09 -6.43
C LEU A 49 16.59 5.52 -6.22
N PHE A 50 15.67 6.28 -5.63
CA PHE A 50 14.28 5.85 -5.45
C PHE A 50 13.57 5.63 -6.77
N THR A 51 13.86 6.45 -7.77
CA THR A 51 13.30 6.27 -9.12
C THR A 51 13.78 4.95 -9.72
N LEU A 52 15.09 4.70 -9.71
CA LEU A 52 15.66 3.46 -10.25
C LEU A 52 15.19 2.23 -9.47
N ALA A 53 14.99 2.34 -8.15
CA ALA A 53 14.43 1.29 -7.29
C ALA A 53 12.95 0.97 -7.59
N SER A 54 12.19 1.90 -8.17
CA SER A 54 10.78 1.67 -8.54
C SER A 54 10.59 1.03 -9.93
N ARG A 55 11.69 0.81 -10.68
CA ARG A 55 11.63 0.31 -12.05
C ARG A 55 11.59 -1.20 -12.10
N VAL A 56 10.69 -1.73 -12.93
CA VAL A 56 10.72 -3.12 -13.31
C VAL A 56 11.77 -3.35 -14.38
N THR A 57 12.66 -4.31 -14.17
CA THR A 57 13.62 -4.76 -15.19
C THR A 57 13.03 -5.97 -15.94
N ASN A 58 13.08 -5.93 -17.28
CA ASN A 58 12.64 -7.05 -18.13
C ASN A 58 13.43 -8.35 -17.87
N ASP A 59 14.62 -8.26 -17.27
CA ASP A 59 15.47 -9.40 -16.92
C ASP A 59 14.92 -10.30 -15.79
N THR A 60 13.92 -9.82 -15.04
CA THR A 60 13.26 -10.64 -14.00
C THR A 60 12.54 -11.87 -14.55
N LEU A 61 12.23 -11.90 -15.86
CA LEU A 61 11.61 -13.07 -16.50
C LEU A 61 12.61 -14.19 -16.88
N TYR A 62 13.93 -13.92 -16.93
CA TYR A 62 14.87 -14.88 -17.52
C TYR A 62 16.06 -15.33 -16.66
N HIS A 63 16.30 -14.78 -15.47
CA HIS A 63 17.46 -15.17 -14.66
C HIS A 63 17.15 -15.54 -13.21
N TYR A 64 16.81 -16.82 -12.98
CA TYR A 64 17.03 -17.48 -11.68
C TYR A 64 18.51 -17.88 -11.46
N GLN A 65 19.39 -17.62 -12.43
CA GLN A 65 20.80 -18.01 -12.37
C GLN A 65 21.65 -17.00 -13.16
N THR A 66 22.08 -15.92 -12.51
CA THR A 66 23.44 -15.34 -12.67
C THR A 66 23.64 -14.18 -11.69
N THR A 67 24.86 -14.08 -11.17
CA THR A 67 25.38 -13.23 -10.10
C THR A 67 25.44 -11.71 -10.38
N TYR A 68 24.58 -11.16 -11.23
CA TYR A 68 24.53 -9.71 -11.50
C TYR A 68 23.32 -9.10 -10.79
N THR A 69 23.56 -8.28 -9.76
CA THR A 69 22.51 -7.50 -9.09
C THR A 69 21.97 -6.46 -10.07
N THR A 70 20.65 -6.40 -10.24
CA THR A 70 20.05 -5.42 -11.17
C THR A 70 20.30 -3.99 -10.66
N LEU A 71 20.18 -2.98 -11.53
CA LEU A 71 20.27 -1.58 -11.10
C LEU A 71 19.27 -1.28 -9.97
N ASN A 72 18.07 -1.87 -10.05
CA ASN A 72 17.04 -1.75 -9.01
C ASN A 72 17.55 -2.30 -7.66
N ASP A 73 18.01 -3.56 -7.63
CA ASP A 73 18.48 -4.21 -6.40
C ASP A 73 19.62 -3.43 -5.74
N ARG A 74 20.52 -2.88 -6.56
CA ARG A 74 21.63 -2.05 -6.09
C ARG A 74 21.17 -0.72 -5.51
N CYS A 75 20.15 -0.09 -6.12
CA CYS A 75 19.53 1.10 -5.56
C CYS A 75 18.82 0.81 -4.23
N ILE A 76 18.07 -0.30 -4.14
CA ILE A 76 17.45 -0.74 -2.88
C ILE A 76 18.54 -0.95 -1.82
N TYR A 77 19.61 -1.68 -2.15
CA TYR A 77 20.73 -1.93 -1.24
C TYR A 77 21.35 -0.63 -0.71
N LEU A 78 21.65 0.33 -1.59
CA LEU A 78 22.19 1.63 -1.18
C LEU A 78 21.22 2.43 -0.32
N LEU A 79 19.94 2.45 -0.69
CA LEU A 79 18.92 3.17 0.08
C LEU A 79 18.72 2.57 1.47
N THR A 80 18.64 1.24 1.58
CA THR A 80 18.59 0.53 2.87
C THR A 80 19.81 0.90 3.71
N HIS A 81 21.01 0.83 3.13
CA HIS A 81 22.24 1.21 3.84
C HIS A 81 22.21 2.67 4.32
N TYR A 82 21.76 3.59 3.48
CA TYR A 82 21.66 5.00 3.86
C TYR A 82 20.63 5.25 4.96
N ILE A 83 19.50 4.53 4.94
CA ILE A 83 18.49 4.59 6.00
C ILE A 83 19.08 4.07 7.32
N GLU A 84 19.75 2.92 7.31
CA GLU A 84 20.36 2.30 8.51
C GLU A 84 21.38 3.21 9.21
N ILE A 85 22.18 3.97 8.45
CA ILE A 85 23.17 4.88 9.03
C ILE A 85 22.61 6.28 9.34
N SER A 86 21.39 6.59 8.87
CA SER A 86 20.81 7.93 8.99
C SER A 86 20.52 8.35 10.43
N ASP A 87 20.28 7.39 11.32
CA ASP A 87 20.06 7.62 12.77
C ASP A 87 21.24 8.34 13.43
N THR A 88 22.44 8.20 12.86
CA THR A 88 23.67 8.80 13.37
C THR A 88 24.15 10.02 12.57
N ASP A 89 23.59 10.26 11.37
CA ASP A 89 24.00 11.34 10.48
C ASP A 89 22.82 12.28 10.15
N THR A 90 22.79 13.40 10.86
CA THR A 90 21.76 14.44 10.72
C THR A 90 21.63 15.01 9.30
N GLN A 91 22.71 15.08 8.52
CA GLN A 91 22.66 15.63 7.16
C GLN A 91 22.04 14.62 6.19
N LEU A 92 22.38 13.33 6.35
CA LEU A 92 21.76 12.26 5.57
C LEU A 92 20.27 12.13 5.87
N TYR A 93 19.92 12.11 7.17
CA TYR A 93 18.53 12.09 7.62
C TYR A 93 17.73 13.29 7.07
N SER A 94 18.30 14.50 7.11
CA SER A 94 17.68 15.68 6.51
C SER A 94 17.45 15.52 5.01
N SER A 95 18.36 14.86 4.29
CA SER A 95 18.25 14.69 2.84
C SER A 95 17.17 13.64 2.48
N LEU A 96 17.07 12.57 3.27
CA LEU A 96 16.04 11.54 3.12
C LEU A 96 14.65 12.10 3.45
N THR A 97 14.51 12.85 4.54
CA THR A 97 13.23 13.46 4.93
C THR A 97 12.79 14.57 4.00
N GLU A 98 13.72 15.37 3.46
CA GLU A 98 13.42 16.36 2.42
C GLU A 98 12.84 15.70 1.16
N PHE A 99 13.38 14.56 0.74
CA PHE A 99 12.82 13.77 -0.36
C PHE A 99 11.37 13.31 -0.07
N ILE A 100 11.11 12.74 1.12
CA ILE A 100 9.75 12.29 1.48
C ILE A 100 8.77 13.46 1.57
N ARG A 101 9.22 14.63 2.04
CA ARG A 101 8.39 15.84 2.13
C ARG A 101 7.82 16.25 0.77
N ASP A 102 8.54 16.05 -0.32
CA ASP A 102 8.02 16.35 -1.66
C ASP A 102 6.77 15.52 -2.02
N PHE A 103 6.63 14.31 -1.47
CA PHE A 103 5.41 13.49 -1.61
C PHE A 103 4.30 13.91 -0.66
N ALA A 104 4.67 14.52 0.47
CA ALA A 104 3.77 14.87 1.56
C ALA A 104 3.08 16.24 1.35
N ILE A 105 3.59 17.09 0.47
CA ILE A 105 2.97 18.39 0.16
C ILE A 105 1.79 18.22 -0.80
N ASP A 106 0.59 18.58 -0.32
CA ASP A 106 -0.63 18.56 -1.12
C ASP A 106 -0.59 19.57 -2.30
N CYS A 107 -1.09 19.16 -3.47
CA CYS A 107 -1.14 20.02 -4.67
C CYS A 107 -2.05 21.24 -4.46
N ALA A 108 -3.04 21.15 -3.56
CA ALA A 108 -4.03 22.20 -3.30
C ALA A 108 -3.41 23.50 -2.71
N THR A 109 -2.36 23.37 -1.89
CA THR A 109 -1.62 24.49 -1.28
C THR A 109 -0.70 25.22 -2.28
N VAL A 110 -0.28 24.56 -3.35
CA VAL A 110 0.59 25.13 -4.40
C VAL A 110 -0.20 26.02 -5.38
N ASN A 111 -1.47 25.68 -5.65
CA ASN A 111 -2.32 26.45 -6.56
C ASN A 111 -2.93 27.72 -5.91
N SER A 112 -3.05 27.74 -4.58
CA SER A 112 -3.54 28.89 -3.81
C SER A 112 -2.46 29.96 -3.58
N SER A 113 -1.18 29.60 -3.67
CA SER A 113 -0.05 30.52 -3.57
C SER A 113 0.40 31.12 -4.91
N SER A 114 0.07 30.48 -6.03
CA SER A 114 0.40 30.96 -7.39
C SER A 114 -0.68 31.82 -8.07
N SER A 115 -1.85 31.99 -7.44
CA SER A 115 -2.93 32.86 -7.91
C SER A 115 -2.89 34.30 -7.35
N ARG A 116 -1.92 34.64 -6.48
CA ARG A 116 -1.84 35.99 -5.84
C ARG A 116 -0.93 37.02 -6.51
N THR A 117 -0.29 36.73 -7.63
CA THR A 117 0.59 37.69 -8.33
C THR A 117 0.28 37.80 -9.82
N ARG A 118 -0.98 38.14 -10.15
CA ARG A 118 -1.29 38.62 -11.51
C ARG A 118 -2.44 39.62 -11.57
N ASN A 119 -2.41 40.66 -10.73
CA ASN A 119 -3.18 41.87 -10.99
C ASN A 119 -2.24 43.03 -11.32
N LYS A 120 -2.03 43.21 -12.63
CA LYS A 120 -1.46 44.43 -13.21
C LYS A 120 -2.42 45.57 -13.00
N THR A 121 -1.91 46.60 -12.33
CA THR A 121 -2.47 47.92 -12.12
C THR A 121 -2.88 48.59 -13.45
N GLN A 122 -4.15 48.98 -13.58
CA GLN A 122 -4.52 50.22 -14.26
C GLN A 122 -5.64 50.93 -13.48
N PRO A 123 -5.56 52.26 -13.27
CA PRO A 123 -6.50 52.99 -12.43
C PRO A 123 -7.52 53.74 -13.28
N LYS A 124 -8.83 53.60 -13.00
CA LYS A 124 -9.80 54.68 -13.19
C LYS A 124 -10.88 54.62 -12.12
N SER A 125 -10.84 55.64 -11.27
CA SER A 125 -11.87 55.97 -10.29
C SER A 125 -13.13 56.51 -10.98
N LYS A 126 -14.30 56.17 -10.43
CA LYS A 126 -15.36 57.14 -10.16
C LYS A 126 -16.35 56.59 -9.12
N THR A 127 -16.53 57.41 -8.11
CA THR A 127 -17.33 57.30 -6.89
C THR A 127 -18.84 57.32 -7.16
N ILE A 128 -19.64 56.60 -6.35
CA ILE A 128 -20.79 57.06 -5.54
C ILE A 128 -21.35 55.86 -4.73
N GLN A 129 -21.66 56.12 -3.45
CA GLN A 129 -22.10 55.19 -2.37
C GLN A 129 -23.63 54.84 -2.46
N PRO A 130 -24.29 54.35 -1.38
CA PRO A 130 -24.40 52.96 -0.91
C PRO A 130 -25.88 52.49 -0.80
N ALA A 131 -26.16 51.19 -0.66
CA ALA A 131 -27.26 50.68 0.20
C ALA A 131 -27.50 49.16 0.03
N ALA A 132 -27.83 48.56 1.18
CA ALA A 132 -28.74 47.45 1.41
C ALA A 132 -28.38 46.06 0.85
N GLY A 133 -28.19 45.13 1.77
CA GLY A 133 -28.12 43.69 1.50
C GLY A 133 -29.43 43.13 0.96
N ASN A 134 -29.31 41.96 0.33
CA ASN A 134 -30.32 40.92 0.11
C ASN A 134 -29.56 39.76 -0.56
N ASP A 135 -29.19 38.73 0.18
CA ASP A 135 -29.99 37.53 0.47
C ASP A 135 -30.19 36.65 -0.80
N ILE A 136 -29.32 35.64 -0.88
CA ILE A 136 -29.14 34.69 -1.99
C ILE A 136 -30.35 33.73 -2.12
N MET A 137 -31.24 33.70 -1.12
CA MET A 137 -32.42 32.83 -1.11
C MET A 137 -33.49 33.19 -2.16
N HIS A 138 -33.54 34.44 -2.66
CA HIS A 138 -34.58 34.84 -3.62
C HIS A 138 -34.26 34.49 -5.09
N LEU A 139 -33.07 33.94 -5.37
CA LEU A 139 -32.64 33.49 -6.71
C LEU A 139 -32.96 32.01 -6.99
N LEU A 140 -33.35 31.23 -5.98
CA LEU A 140 -33.71 29.82 -6.11
C LEU A 140 -35.22 29.57 -6.37
N GLU A 141 -36.07 30.58 -6.16
CA GLU A 141 -37.53 30.40 -6.24
C GLU A 141 -38.16 30.71 -7.61
N THR A 142 -37.38 31.08 -8.64
CA THR A 142 -37.95 31.51 -9.94
C THR A 142 -37.38 30.81 -11.18
N SER A 143 -37.12 29.50 -11.11
CA SER A 143 -36.84 28.68 -12.30
C SER A 143 -38.05 27.80 -12.72
N PRO A 144 -38.60 27.94 -13.94
CA PRO A 144 -39.86 27.32 -14.32
C PRO A 144 -39.73 25.83 -14.73
N ARG A 145 -40.45 24.97 -14.00
CA ARG A 145 -40.72 23.55 -14.35
C ARG A 145 -41.75 23.45 -15.49
N LYS A 146 -41.45 22.69 -16.56
CA LYS A 146 -42.46 22.19 -17.52
C LYS A 146 -42.99 20.83 -17.10
N LYS A 147 -44.32 20.69 -17.11
CA LYS A 147 -45.12 19.54 -16.67
C LYS A 147 -45.34 18.48 -17.76
N LYS A 148 -45.33 17.23 -17.29
CA LYS A 148 -46.07 16.00 -17.65
C LYS A 148 -47.16 16.05 -18.75
N GLN A 149 -47.23 14.95 -19.50
CA GLN A 149 -48.48 14.24 -19.86
C GLN A 149 -48.32 12.74 -19.55
N ALA A 150 -49.43 12.09 -19.18
CA ALA A 150 -49.59 10.68 -18.81
C ALA A 150 -50.84 10.13 -19.57
N PRO A 151 -51.37 8.93 -19.24
CA PRO A 151 -50.89 7.58 -19.53
C PRO A 151 -51.89 6.79 -20.42
N ILE A 152 -51.50 5.63 -20.97
CA ILE A 152 -52.46 4.60 -21.44
C ILE A 152 -51.95 3.23 -21.01
N ASP A 153 -52.91 2.45 -20.50
CA ASP A 153 -52.86 1.10 -19.93
C ASP A 153 -53.10 0.02 -21.01
N VAL A 154 -52.93 -1.25 -20.62
CA VAL A 154 -53.27 -2.53 -21.26
C VAL A 154 -52.10 -3.34 -21.85
N GLY A 155 -51.81 -4.47 -21.20
CA GLY A 155 -51.79 -5.78 -21.87
C GLY A 155 -50.49 -6.59 -21.83
N ASP A 156 -50.59 -7.79 -21.26
CA ASP A 156 -49.62 -8.90 -21.25
C ASP A 156 -48.83 -9.15 -22.56
N SER A 157 -47.53 -9.47 -22.46
CA SER A 157 -46.93 -10.72 -22.97
C SER A 157 -45.38 -10.68 -22.98
N GLU A 158 -44.83 -11.83 -22.61
CA GLU A 158 -43.48 -12.41 -22.79
C GLU A 158 -42.40 -11.70 -23.64
N GLY A 159 -41.19 -11.66 -23.06
CA GLY A 159 -39.89 -12.01 -23.66
C GLY A 159 -39.42 -11.39 -24.98
N GLU A 160 -38.38 -10.55 -24.93
CA GLU A 160 -37.24 -10.65 -25.86
C GLU A 160 -36.03 -9.80 -25.42
N ARG A 161 -34.84 -10.34 -25.70
CA ARG A 161 -33.52 -9.70 -25.58
C ARG A 161 -33.37 -8.62 -26.64
N VAL A 162 -32.78 -7.46 -26.32
CA VAL A 162 -31.96 -6.68 -27.28
C VAL A 162 -30.82 -5.95 -26.54
N SER A 163 -29.65 -6.02 -27.18
CA SER A 163 -28.37 -5.36 -26.94
C SER A 163 -28.40 -3.92 -27.45
N ASP A 164 -27.72 -2.97 -26.80
CA ASP A 164 -27.36 -1.70 -27.45
C ASP A 164 -25.92 -1.28 -27.11
N SER A 165 -25.16 -1.12 -28.18
CA SER A 165 -23.80 -0.59 -28.32
C SER A 165 -23.84 0.92 -28.54
N GLU A 166 -22.91 1.66 -27.95
CA GLU A 166 -22.59 3.03 -28.37
C GLU A 166 -21.11 3.11 -28.77
N ASP A 167 -20.88 3.09 -30.08
CA ASP A 167 -19.66 3.55 -30.77
C ASP A 167 -19.88 5.00 -31.22
N GLU A 168 -18.86 5.86 -31.08
CA GLU A 168 -18.76 7.15 -31.82
C GLU A 168 -17.27 7.60 -31.96
N PRO A 169 -16.92 8.48 -32.93
CA PRO A 169 -15.95 8.16 -33.98
C PRO A 169 -14.59 8.88 -33.93
N ILE A 170 -13.65 8.34 -34.72
CA ILE A 170 -12.31 8.90 -35.01
C ILE A 170 -12.40 9.86 -36.21
N LEU A 171 -11.90 11.09 -36.06
CA LEU A 171 -11.68 12.06 -37.13
C LEU A 171 -10.28 12.67 -36.97
N ASN A 172 -9.29 12.13 -37.70
CA ASN A 172 -8.00 12.79 -37.93
C ASN A 172 -7.99 13.34 -39.36
N THR A 173 -7.76 14.64 -39.48
CA THR A 173 -7.68 15.35 -40.77
C THR A 173 -6.30 15.18 -41.40
N GLN A 174 -6.30 14.82 -42.68
CA GLN A 174 -5.16 14.51 -43.56
C GLN A 174 -4.10 15.63 -43.69
N GLU A 175 -4.39 16.83 -43.17
CA GLU A 175 -3.51 18.00 -43.16
C GLU A 175 -2.39 17.93 -42.09
N GLU A 176 -2.59 17.15 -41.02
CA GLU A 176 -1.54 16.94 -39.99
C GLU A 176 -0.45 15.97 -40.45
N LEU A 177 -0.76 15.05 -41.37
CA LEU A 177 0.20 14.06 -41.88
C LEU A 177 1.21 14.65 -42.87
N GLU A 178 0.79 15.66 -43.64
CA GLU A 178 1.68 16.34 -44.62
C GLU A 178 2.67 17.31 -43.96
N ASN A 179 2.33 17.86 -42.78
CA ASN A 179 3.24 18.73 -42.04
C ASN A 179 4.39 17.99 -41.36
N MET A 180 4.17 16.76 -40.86
CA MET A 180 5.26 15.93 -40.28
C MET A 180 6.29 15.46 -41.33
N THR A 181 5.85 15.20 -42.56
CA THR A 181 6.74 14.67 -43.62
C THR A 181 7.75 15.72 -44.12
N ASN A 182 7.39 17.00 -44.03
CA ASN A 182 8.26 18.12 -44.45
C ASN A 182 9.31 18.51 -43.40
N GLU A 183 9.09 18.19 -42.12
CA GLU A 183 10.08 18.45 -41.05
C GLU A 183 11.23 17.44 -41.05
N VAL A 184 10.96 16.18 -41.42
CA VAL A 184 11.94 15.09 -41.42
C VAL A 184 13.00 15.25 -42.53
N ASN A 185 12.65 15.85 -43.67
CA ASN A 185 13.58 16.07 -44.79
C ASN A 185 14.57 17.22 -44.57
N LYS A 186 14.43 17.97 -43.47
CA LYS A 186 15.30 19.12 -43.15
C LYS A 186 16.59 18.72 -42.40
N PHE A 187 16.65 17.50 -41.88
CA PHE A 187 17.76 17.03 -41.03
C PHE A 187 18.76 16.09 -41.73
N THR A 188 18.54 15.74 -42.99
CA THR A 188 19.36 14.75 -43.71
C THR A 188 20.52 15.35 -44.53
N SER A 189 20.74 16.67 -44.52
CA SER A 189 21.70 17.33 -45.43
C SER A 189 22.95 17.94 -44.78
N MET A 190 23.33 17.57 -43.55
CA MET A 190 24.56 18.07 -42.92
C MET A 190 25.30 16.99 -42.14
N ASN A 191 26.08 16.13 -42.82
CA ASN A 191 27.27 15.55 -42.19
C ASN A 191 28.26 14.98 -43.21
N SER A 192 29.36 15.68 -43.44
CA SER A 192 30.56 15.10 -44.08
C SER A 192 31.82 15.85 -43.65
N ASN A 193 32.81 15.06 -43.18
CA ASN A 193 34.24 15.33 -42.99
C ASN A 193 34.71 15.59 -41.55
N ALA A 194 35.48 14.66 -40.96
CA ALA A 194 36.93 14.81 -40.78
C ALA A 194 37.56 13.64 -39.97
N SER A 195 38.84 13.39 -40.23
CA SER A 195 39.66 12.23 -39.88
C SER A 195 40.70 12.48 -38.76
N VAL A 196 40.95 11.44 -37.95
CA VAL A 196 42.24 10.88 -37.42
C VAL A 196 43.32 11.80 -36.80
N SER A 197 43.75 11.51 -35.56
CA SER A 197 45.16 11.20 -35.20
C SER A 197 45.38 10.90 -33.69
N SER A 198 46.28 9.95 -33.42
CA SER A 198 46.70 9.34 -32.15
C SER A 198 47.84 10.06 -31.42
N THR A 199 47.92 9.94 -30.08
CA THR A 199 49.13 9.54 -29.30
C THR A 199 48.82 9.36 -27.81
N MET A 200 49.45 8.37 -27.18
CA MET A 200 49.41 8.04 -25.74
C MET A 200 50.13 9.10 -24.89
N ASP A 201 49.54 9.48 -23.74
CA ASP A 201 50.24 9.56 -22.45
C ASP A 201 49.28 9.85 -21.27
N LYS A 202 49.43 9.06 -20.20
CA LYS A 202 48.99 9.23 -18.79
C LYS A 202 47.58 9.80 -18.50
N ILE A 203 46.65 8.92 -18.11
CA ILE A 203 45.25 9.24 -17.78
C ILE A 203 45.08 9.36 -16.26
N ASP A 204 45.08 10.59 -15.75
CA ASP A 204 44.65 10.97 -14.38
C ASP A 204 43.35 11.81 -14.40
N ASN A 205 42.48 11.62 -15.39
CA ASN A 205 41.24 12.39 -15.52
C ASN A 205 40.06 11.49 -15.91
N PHE A 206 39.15 11.27 -14.96
CA PHE A 206 37.86 10.59 -15.17
C PHE A 206 36.96 11.32 -16.18
N SER A 207 37.19 12.62 -16.39
CA SER A 207 36.60 13.43 -17.47
C SER A 207 37.00 12.97 -18.87
N THR A 208 38.15 12.29 -19.03
CA THR A 208 38.59 11.70 -20.31
C THR A 208 37.95 10.33 -20.57
N PHE A 209 37.41 9.68 -19.54
CA PHE A 209 36.68 8.41 -19.65
C PHE A 209 35.28 8.61 -20.24
N LEU A 210 34.55 9.62 -19.77
CA LEU A 210 33.19 9.94 -20.27
C LEU A 210 33.17 10.41 -21.73
N ASN A 211 34.20 11.17 -22.17
CA ASN A 211 34.32 11.59 -23.58
C ASN A 211 34.69 10.44 -24.54
N LYS A 212 34.98 9.24 -24.02
CA LYS A 212 35.29 8.04 -24.81
C LYS A 212 34.07 7.15 -25.07
N VAL A 213 32.97 7.35 -24.34
CA VAL A 213 31.75 6.51 -24.39
C VAL A 213 30.73 7.03 -25.41
N THR A 214 30.93 8.20 -26.01
CA THR A 214 30.08 8.75 -27.08
C THR A 214 30.35 8.17 -28.48
N GLY A 215 31.06 7.04 -28.58
CA GLY A 215 31.34 6.34 -29.83
C GLY A 215 30.21 5.38 -30.21
N THR A 216 29.35 5.82 -31.14
CA THR A 216 28.42 5.05 -32.00
C THR A 216 28.27 3.55 -31.72
N THR A 217 27.19 3.16 -31.05
CA THR A 217 26.67 1.78 -31.06
C THR A 217 25.64 1.61 -32.17
N SER A 218 25.77 0.52 -32.93
CA SER A 218 24.81 0.03 -33.92
C SER A 218 23.52 -0.45 -33.24
N PRO A 219 22.34 -0.35 -33.88
CA PRO A 219 21.07 -0.69 -33.24
C PRO A 219 20.73 -2.17 -33.44
N THR A 220 20.96 -3.00 -32.43
CA THR A 220 20.23 -4.26 -32.20
C THR A 220 20.44 -4.69 -30.76
N GLU A 221 19.77 -4.02 -29.84
CA GLU A 221 19.41 -4.50 -28.51
C GLU A 221 18.20 -3.66 -28.13
N GLU A 222 17.10 -4.29 -27.72
CA GLU A 222 15.86 -3.62 -27.35
C GLU A 222 16.12 -2.66 -26.18
N SER A 223 16.47 -1.43 -26.53
CA SER A 223 16.78 -0.36 -25.61
C SER A 223 15.50 0.03 -24.88
N THR A 224 15.45 -0.26 -23.58
CA THR A 224 14.46 0.25 -22.65
C THR A 224 14.37 1.77 -22.80
N GLN A 225 13.28 2.28 -23.40
CA GLN A 225 13.09 3.72 -23.58
C GLN A 225 12.72 4.38 -22.24
N VAL A 226 13.52 5.33 -21.81
CA VAL A 226 13.45 6.07 -20.56
C VAL A 226 12.81 7.46 -20.76
N GLN A 227 12.46 7.81 -22.00
CA GLN A 227 11.89 9.11 -22.33
C GLN A 227 10.44 9.30 -21.81
N ASP A 228 9.77 8.21 -21.38
CA ASP A 228 8.38 8.24 -20.88
C ASP A 228 8.24 8.01 -19.37
N ASP A 229 9.36 7.97 -18.63
CA ASP A 229 9.32 7.71 -17.20
C ASP A 229 8.88 8.98 -16.43
N VAL A 230 7.65 8.97 -15.92
CA VAL A 230 7.05 10.11 -15.19
C VAL A 230 7.90 10.54 -14.00
N LEU A 231 8.66 9.63 -13.39
CA LEU A 231 9.55 9.95 -12.27
C LEU A 231 10.73 10.84 -12.70
N LEU A 232 11.23 10.68 -13.92
CA LEU A 232 12.41 11.38 -14.41
C LEU A 232 12.09 12.50 -15.41
N GLY A 233 11.10 12.32 -16.28
CA GLY A 233 10.66 13.33 -17.26
C GLY A 233 9.82 14.46 -16.63
N LYS A 234 9.14 14.19 -15.50
CA LYS A 234 8.34 15.19 -14.78
C LYS A 234 8.89 15.51 -13.38
N LYS A 235 10.21 15.50 -13.16
CA LYS A 235 10.85 16.04 -11.93
C LYS A 235 9.96 15.93 -10.68
N LEU A 236 9.51 14.74 -10.23
CA LEU A 236 8.55 14.56 -9.11
C LEU A 236 7.74 15.84 -8.77
N ASN A 237 7.02 16.39 -9.75
CA ASN A 237 6.48 17.73 -9.60
C ASN A 237 5.20 17.60 -8.78
N PRO A 238 5.09 18.21 -7.58
CA PRO A 238 3.85 18.28 -6.78
C PRO A 238 2.76 19.13 -7.47
N LYS A 239 2.83 19.29 -8.80
CA LYS A 239 1.83 19.91 -9.67
C LYS A 239 1.14 18.89 -10.58
N SER A 240 1.53 17.61 -10.51
CA SER A 240 0.82 16.52 -11.16
C SER A 240 -0.07 15.80 -10.13
N ASN A 241 -1.23 15.29 -10.53
CA ASN A 241 -2.26 14.67 -9.66
C ASN A 241 -1.80 13.35 -8.95
N PHE A 242 -0.50 13.14 -8.77
CA PHE A 242 0.11 11.98 -8.14
C PHE A 242 0.21 12.20 -6.62
N ASN A 243 -0.19 11.20 -5.83
CA ASN A 243 0.02 11.16 -4.39
C ASN A 243 0.42 9.73 -3.97
N ILE A 244 1.05 9.57 -2.79
CA ILE A 244 1.55 8.26 -2.34
C ILE A 244 0.41 7.24 -2.19
N TRP A 245 -0.79 7.67 -1.82
CA TRP A 245 -1.94 6.81 -1.62
C TRP A 245 -2.42 6.14 -2.92
N LYS A 246 -2.32 6.82 -4.06
CA LYS A 246 -2.55 6.21 -5.38
C LYS A 246 -1.49 5.16 -5.71
N LEU A 247 -0.24 5.39 -5.32
CA LEU A 247 0.83 4.39 -5.49
C LEU A 247 0.59 3.17 -4.61
N ILE A 248 0.20 3.35 -3.35
CA ILE A 248 -0.16 2.28 -2.42
C ILE A 248 -1.33 1.46 -2.99
N ASN A 249 -2.40 2.14 -3.40
CA ASN A 249 -3.58 1.50 -4.00
C ASN A 249 -3.20 0.71 -5.27
N TRP A 250 -2.40 1.31 -6.16
CA TRP A 250 -1.91 0.64 -7.37
C TRP A 250 -1.02 -0.57 -7.07
N CYS A 251 -0.08 -0.44 -6.13
CA CYS A 251 0.81 -1.52 -5.71
C CYS A 251 0.00 -2.74 -5.23
N PHE A 252 -0.96 -2.53 -4.32
CA PHE A 252 -1.79 -3.62 -3.82
C PHE A 252 -2.80 -4.15 -4.84
N TYR A 253 -3.26 -3.32 -5.78
CA TYR A 253 -4.00 -3.80 -6.94
C TYR A 253 -3.15 -4.76 -7.78
N CYS A 254 -1.90 -4.42 -8.05
CA CYS A 254 -0.98 -5.27 -8.81
C CYS A 254 -0.75 -6.62 -8.10
N GLY A 255 -0.55 -6.61 -6.78
CA GLY A 255 -0.40 -7.85 -5.99
C GLY A 255 -1.64 -8.77 -6.00
N SER A 256 -2.80 -8.26 -6.41
CA SER A 256 -4.02 -9.07 -6.56
C SER A 256 -4.16 -9.79 -7.90
N LYS A 257 -3.24 -9.55 -8.86
CA LYS A 257 -3.36 -10.06 -10.23
C LYS A 257 -2.40 -11.21 -10.50
N TYR A 258 -2.93 -12.26 -11.11
CA TYR A 258 -2.20 -13.45 -11.52
C TYR A 258 -1.50 -13.25 -12.87
N ASN A 259 -0.51 -12.37 -12.92
CA ASN A 259 0.28 -12.13 -14.13
C ASN A 259 1.69 -11.65 -13.75
N SER A 260 2.71 -12.18 -14.44
CA SER A 260 4.14 -11.95 -14.16
C SER A 260 4.51 -10.47 -14.10
N ASN A 261 3.88 -9.66 -14.93
CA ASN A 261 4.20 -8.24 -15.07
C ASN A 261 3.55 -7.44 -13.93
N TYR A 262 2.35 -7.83 -13.50
CA TYR A 262 1.77 -7.28 -12.28
C TYR A 262 2.58 -7.65 -11.03
N HIS A 263 3.07 -8.88 -10.95
CA HIS A 263 3.96 -9.32 -9.86
C HIS A 263 5.25 -8.48 -9.82
N ALA A 264 5.91 -8.30 -10.96
CA ALA A 264 7.12 -7.50 -11.03
C ALA A 264 6.89 -6.03 -10.65
N LEU A 265 5.74 -5.46 -11.05
CA LEU A 265 5.31 -4.11 -10.62
C LEU A 265 5.05 -4.04 -9.12
N TYR A 266 4.38 -5.05 -8.56
CA TYR A 266 4.16 -5.15 -7.12
C TYR A 266 5.50 -5.20 -6.37
N LEU A 267 6.45 -6.03 -6.77
CA LEU A 267 7.76 -6.12 -6.11
C LEU A 267 8.52 -4.79 -6.14
N ALA A 268 8.59 -4.14 -7.30
CA ALA A 268 9.28 -2.86 -7.43
C ALA A 268 8.65 -1.78 -6.53
N HIS A 269 7.32 -1.65 -6.55
CA HIS A 269 6.63 -0.62 -5.77
C HIS A 269 6.58 -0.92 -4.28
N SER A 270 6.40 -2.19 -3.89
CA SER A 270 6.37 -2.59 -2.47
C SER A 270 7.71 -2.37 -1.79
N ASN A 271 8.84 -2.64 -2.46
CA ASN A 271 10.18 -2.34 -1.94
C ASN A 271 10.37 -0.84 -1.70
N VAL A 272 9.98 0.00 -2.67
CA VAL A 272 10.06 1.46 -2.53
C VAL A 272 9.16 1.98 -1.41
N LEU A 273 7.92 1.49 -1.34
CA LEU A 273 7.00 1.84 -0.25
C LEU A 273 7.56 1.41 1.10
N ASN A 274 8.17 0.24 1.21
CA ASN A 274 8.79 -0.19 2.46
C ASN A 274 9.90 0.76 2.90
N LEU A 275 10.79 1.17 1.99
CA LEU A 275 11.84 2.16 2.27
C LEU A 275 11.25 3.51 2.72
N ILE A 276 10.20 3.99 2.06
CA ILE A 276 9.50 5.23 2.43
C ILE A 276 8.93 5.13 3.85
N PHE A 277 8.21 4.04 4.16
CA PHE A 277 7.62 3.87 5.49
C PHE A 277 8.66 3.58 6.57
N THR A 278 9.83 3.03 6.25
CA THR A 278 10.97 2.98 7.18
C THR A 278 11.49 4.39 7.50
N ILE A 279 11.62 5.28 6.51
CA ILE A 279 12.06 6.67 6.78
C ILE A 279 11.04 7.41 7.66
N ILE A 280 9.74 7.20 7.42
CA ILE A 280 8.67 7.79 8.24
C ILE A 280 8.74 7.25 9.67
N GLU A 281 8.92 5.93 9.83
CA GLU A 281 9.09 5.30 11.13
C GLU A 281 10.30 5.86 11.89
N LEU A 282 11.43 6.09 11.21
CA LEU A 282 12.59 6.75 11.80
C LEU A 282 12.31 8.19 12.23
N GLU A 283 11.49 8.95 11.50
CA GLU A 283 11.08 10.29 11.95
C GLU A 283 10.32 10.24 13.27
N ILE A 284 9.39 9.31 13.40
CA ILE A 284 8.62 9.11 14.63
C ILE A 284 9.57 8.78 15.79
N TYR A 285 10.54 7.89 15.55
CA TYR A 285 11.52 7.48 16.56
C TYR A 285 12.48 8.61 16.97
N ILE A 286 13.04 9.35 16.01
CA ILE A 286 14.11 10.33 16.27
C ILE A 286 13.57 11.67 16.75
N ASN A 287 12.55 12.22 16.08
CA ASN A 287 12.21 13.64 16.22
C ASN A 287 11.00 13.91 17.10
N THR A 288 10.25 12.90 17.54
CA THR A 288 8.93 13.02 18.22
C THR A 288 7.86 13.82 17.45
N THR A 289 8.24 14.53 16.39
CA THR A 289 7.34 15.21 15.46
C THR A 289 6.90 14.24 14.38
N THR A 290 5.60 14.17 14.13
CA THR A 290 5.01 13.26 13.14
C THR A 290 4.66 13.98 11.83
N TYR A 291 5.47 14.96 11.43
CA TYR A 291 5.12 15.90 10.36
C TYR A 291 4.93 15.21 9.00
N LEU A 292 5.81 14.27 8.61
CA LEU A 292 5.63 13.57 7.34
C LEU A 292 4.37 12.72 7.38
N LEU A 293 4.13 12.00 8.48
CA LEU A 293 2.96 11.14 8.60
C LEU A 293 1.65 11.95 8.65
N ASP A 294 1.59 13.06 9.37
CA ASP A 294 0.45 14.00 9.37
C ASP A 294 0.18 14.54 7.96
N SER A 295 1.24 14.95 7.26
CA SER A 295 1.16 15.43 5.88
C SER A 295 0.68 14.33 4.92
N LEU A 296 1.03 13.06 5.14
CA LEU A 296 0.51 11.96 4.35
C LEU A 296 -0.96 11.65 4.68
N VAL A 297 -1.33 11.57 5.96
CA VAL A 297 -2.70 11.27 6.38
C VAL A 297 -3.68 12.33 5.87
N THR A 298 -3.29 13.61 5.89
CA THR A 298 -4.12 14.70 5.37
C THR A 298 -4.40 14.63 3.86
N GLN A 299 -3.63 13.82 3.10
CA GLN A 299 -3.88 13.59 1.67
C GLN A 299 -4.94 12.52 1.39
N LEU A 300 -5.39 11.76 2.40
CA LEU A 300 -6.35 10.68 2.20
C LEU A 300 -7.71 11.21 1.74
N ASP A 301 -8.18 12.28 2.39
CA ASP A 301 -9.43 12.94 2.06
C ASP A 301 -9.44 14.38 2.61
N HIS A 302 -10.29 15.23 2.04
CA HIS A 302 -10.55 16.58 2.55
C HIS A 302 -11.19 16.53 3.95
N PHE A 303 -12.04 15.52 4.23
CA PHE A 303 -12.75 15.40 5.49
C PHE A 303 -12.03 14.44 6.46
N LYS A 304 -11.65 14.96 7.64
CA LYS A 304 -10.98 14.18 8.69
C LYS A 304 -11.74 12.92 9.11
N SER A 305 -13.08 12.97 9.08
CA SER A 305 -13.94 11.84 9.42
C SER A 305 -13.81 10.65 8.48
N SER A 306 -13.28 10.87 7.28
CA SER A 306 -13.15 9.84 6.23
C SER A 306 -11.72 9.32 6.10
N TRP A 307 -10.75 9.85 6.87
CA TRP A 307 -9.34 9.47 6.73
C TRP A 307 -9.11 7.98 6.95
N PHE A 308 -9.60 7.40 8.05
CA PHE A 308 -9.37 5.98 8.34
C PHE A 308 -10.15 5.03 7.43
N ASP A 309 -11.33 5.42 6.96
CA ASP A 309 -12.07 4.67 5.94
C ASP A 309 -11.27 4.59 4.63
N ARG A 310 -10.80 5.74 4.12
CA ARG A 310 -9.94 5.80 2.91
C ARG A 310 -8.61 5.08 3.08
N LEU A 311 -8.01 5.16 4.26
CA LEU A 311 -6.79 4.43 4.58
C LEU A 311 -7.00 2.92 4.41
N VAL A 312 -8.04 2.40 5.07
CA VAL A 312 -8.36 0.96 5.04
C VAL A 312 -8.74 0.53 3.62
N GLU A 313 -9.49 1.35 2.88
CA GLU A 313 -9.80 1.11 1.47
C GLU A 313 -8.53 0.93 0.62
N TYR A 314 -7.57 1.86 0.71
CA TYR A 314 -6.34 1.79 -0.08
C TYR A 314 -5.41 0.69 0.37
N VAL A 315 -5.22 0.52 1.69
CA VAL A 315 -4.27 -0.45 2.24
C VAL A 315 -4.77 -1.88 2.07
N PHE A 316 -6.08 -2.14 2.05
CA PHE A 316 -6.65 -3.49 1.86
C PHE A 316 -7.24 -3.70 0.46
N HIS A 317 -6.88 -2.84 -0.50
CA HIS A 317 -7.28 -3.02 -1.89
C HIS A 317 -6.76 -4.34 -2.47
N GLY A 318 -7.56 -4.98 -3.33
CA GLY A 318 -7.19 -6.23 -4.01
C GLY A 318 -7.36 -7.52 -3.20
N LEU A 319 -7.84 -7.45 -1.95
CA LEU A 319 -8.04 -8.64 -1.10
C LEU A 319 -9.44 -9.25 -1.17
N ILE A 320 -10.46 -8.48 -1.60
CA ILE A 320 -11.84 -8.96 -1.73
C ILE A 320 -12.11 -9.34 -3.21
N PRO A 321 -12.59 -10.57 -3.52
CA PRO A 321 -12.72 -11.05 -4.90
C PRO A 321 -13.76 -10.37 -5.81
N ARG A 322 -14.37 -9.23 -5.44
CA ARG A 322 -15.51 -8.66 -6.20
C ARG A 322 -15.41 -7.15 -6.40
N VAL A 323 -15.47 -6.77 -7.69
CA VAL A 323 -15.88 -5.45 -8.23
C VAL A 323 -15.14 -4.22 -7.69
N SER A 324 -13.86 -4.34 -7.30
CA SER A 324 -13.10 -3.09 -7.13
C SER A 324 -12.85 -2.52 -8.53
N PRO A 325 -13.40 -1.32 -8.86
CA PRO A 325 -13.10 -0.69 -10.13
C PRO A 325 -11.58 -0.56 -10.23
N ILE A 326 -11.03 -0.83 -11.41
CA ILE A 326 -9.60 -0.62 -11.68
C ILE A 326 -9.27 0.78 -11.13
N PRO A 327 -8.31 0.92 -10.21
CA PRO A 327 -7.90 2.24 -9.73
C PRO A 327 -7.72 3.15 -10.94
N HIS A 328 -8.35 4.32 -10.93
CA HIS A 328 -8.33 5.19 -12.10
C HIS A 328 -6.88 5.55 -12.48
N LYS A 329 -6.37 4.85 -13.50
CA LYS A 329 -5.07 4.98 -14.17
C LYS A 329 -3.89 4.44 -13.34
N SER A 330 -3.08 3.58 -13.97
CA SER A 330 -1.71 3.28 -13.54
C SER A 330 -0.96 4.58 -13.25
N CYS A 331 -0.04 4.54 -12.28
CA CYS A 331 0.77 5.70 -11.94
C CYS A 331 1.64 6.13 -13.12
N TYR A 332 2.01 5.17 -13.97
CA TYR A 332 2.88 5.38 -15.12
C TYR A 332 2.24 4.92 -16.43
N ALA A 333 2.50 5.65 -17.52
CA ALA A 333 1.99 5.30 -18.84
C ALA A 333 2.60 3.99 -19.35
N TYR A 334 3.91 3.78 -19.14
CA TYR A 334 4.64 2.57 -19.55
C TYR A 334 4.09 1.29 -18.90
N GLU A 335 3.57 1.37 -17.66
CA GLU A 335 2.99 0.19 -16.98
C GLU A 335 1.81 -0.40 -17.74
N LYS A 336 1.03 0.45 -18.43
CA LYS A 336 -0.10 -0.01 -19.24
C LYS A 336 0.34 -0.83 -20.44
N GLU A 337 1.52 -0.52 -20.97
CA GLU A 337 2.11 -1.26 -22.08
C GLU A 337 2.77 -2.53 -21.57
N PHE A 338 3.49 -2.43 -20.43
CA PHE A 338 4.14 -3.54 -19.75
C PHE A 338 3.15 -4.65 -19.36
N ILE A 339 1.94 -4.31 -18.88
CA ILE A 339 0.94 -5.31 -18.45
C ILE A 339 0.44 -6.22 -19.59
N LYS A 340 0.45 -5.76 -20.85
CA LYS A 340 -0.20 -6.46 -21.98
C LYS A 340 0.48 -7.77 -22.39
N THR A 341 1.69 -8.04 -21.92
CA THR A 341 2.56 -9.12 -22.42
C THR A 341 2.83 -10.24 -21.41
N GLY A 342 2.28 -10.17 -20.21
CA GLY A 342 2.63 -11.08 -19.12
C GLY A 342 1.92 -12.44 -19.17
N GLU A 343 2.63 -13.49 -18.78
CA GLU A 343 2.06 -14.82 -18.58
C GLU A 343 1.37 -14.91 -17.21
N ALA A 344 0.42 -15.84 -17.07
CA ALA A 344 -0.24 -16.09 -15.80
C ALA A 344 0.75 -16.72 -14.79
N THR A 345 0.84 -16.14 -13.59
CA THR A 345 1.68 -16.66 -12.50
C THR A 345 0.84 -17.11 -11.32
N LYS A 346 1.40 -18.02 -10.50
CA LYS A 346 0.76 -18.51 -9.26
C LYS A 346 1.24 -17.78 -7.99
N ASN A 347 1.90 -16.63 -8.13
CA ASN A 347 2.43 -15.90 -6.99
C ASN A 347 1.27 -15.36 -6.15
N ASN A 348 1.40 -15.43 -4.82
CA ASN A 348 0.39 -14.95 -3.88
C ASN A 348 0.90 -13.71 -3.17
N ASP A 349 1.18 -12.67 -3.96
CA ASP A 349 1.69 -11.37 -3.50
C ASP A 349 0.79 -10.75 -2.42
N ASN A 350 -0.49 -11.11 -2.38
CA ASN A 350 -1.40 -10.70 -1.33
C ASN A 350 -0.94 -11.16 0.07
N ILE A 351 -0.38 -12.37 0.23
CA ILE A 351 0.18 -12.83 1.51
C ILE A 351 1.44 -12.02 1.83
N ASP A 352 2.38 -11.93 0.88
CA ASP A 352 3.64 -11.18 1.08
C ASP A 352 3.39 -9.70 1.42
N SER A 353 2.30 -9.13 0.87
CA SER A 353 1.94 -7.74 1.09
C SER A 353 1.44 -7.44 2.50
N MET A 354 1.04 -8.44 3.28
CA MET A 354 0.49 -8.22 4.63
C MET A 354 1.47 -7.52 5.56
N ARG A 355 2.77 -7.77 5.41
CA ARG A 355 3.81 -7.08 6.20
C ARG A 355 3.81 -5.58 5.97
N LEU A 356 3.80 -5.17 4.71
CA LEU A 356 3.73 -3.76 4.35
C LEU A 356 2.39 -3.14 4.78
N ARG A 357 1.27 -3.84 4.59
CA ARG A 357 -0.06 -3.38 5.04
C ARG A 357 -0.09 -3.17 6.56
N PHE A 358 0.42 -4.14 7.32
CA PHE A 358 0.55 -4.06 8.77
C PHE A 358 1.42 -2.87 9.18
N LYS A 359 2.60 -2.70 8.58
CA LYS A 359 3.50 -1.57 8.87
C LYS A 359 2.81 -0.22 8.67
N ILE A 360 2.11 -0.03 7.55
CA ILE A 360 1.37 1.21 7.26
C ILE A 360 0.30 1.48 8.32
N ILE A 361 -0.53 0.49 8.64
CA ILE A 361 -1.61 0.62 9.62
C ILE A 361 -1.06 0.86 11.02
N ASN A 362 -0.03 0.12 11.42
CA ASN A 362 0.57 0.22 12.75
C ASN A 362 1.20 1.61 12.99
N LEU A 363 1.87 2.18 11.98
CA LEU A 363 2.41 3.54 12.07
C LEU A 363 1.30 4.58 12.24
N ILE A 364 0.19 4.43 11.53
CA ILE A 364 -0.95 5.37 11.63
C ILE A 364 -1.70 5.19 12.94
N TYR A 365 -1.81 3.95 13.44
CA TYR A 365 -2.32 3.68 14.77
C TYR A 365 -1.48 4.41 15.83
N TYR A 366 -0.15 4.28 15.78
CA TYR A 366 0.74 4.97 16.70
C TYR A 366 0.61 6.49 16.60
N TRP A 367 0.56 7.02 15.38
CA TRP A 367 0.28 8.44 15.16
C TRP A 367 -1.04 8.88 15.77
N SER A 368 -2.10 8.08 15.63
CA SER A 368 -3.43 8.40 16.17
C SER A 368 -3.46 8.44 17.70
N LEU A 369 -2.56 7.74 18.39
CA LEU A 369 -2.43 7.83 19.87
C LEU A 369 -2.02 9.24 20.32
N SER A 370 -1.30 9.97 19.47
CA SER A 370 -0.87 11.35 19.75
C SER A 370 -1.89 12.42 19.34
N GLN A 371 -2.98 12.04 18.66
CA GLN A 371 -3.99 12.97 18.18
C GLN A 371 -5.08 13.24 19.24
N ASP A 372 -5.58 14.47 19.26
CA ASP A 372 -6.69 14.87 20.13
C ASP A 372 -7.96 14.02 19.90
N TYR A 373 -8.74 13.83 20.97
CA TYR A 373 -10.00 13.08 20.95
C TYR A 373 -10.96 13.58 19.85
N GLY A 374 -11.48 12.65 19.04
CA GLY A 374 -12.42 12.96 17.97
C GLY A 374 -12.41 11.92 16.85
N THR A 375 -12.59 12.39 15.61
CA THR A 375 -12.71 11.55 14.41
C THR A 375 -11.41 10.87 13.99
N THR A 376 -10.28 11.24 14.60
CA THR A 376 -8.93 10.68 14.34
C THR A 376 -8.42 9.86 15.52
N SER A 377 -9.31 9.44 16.42
CA SER A 377 -8.91 8.60 17.56
C SER A 377 -8.55 7.17 17.14
N PRO A 378 -7.65 6.49 17.87
CA PRO A 378 -7.25 5.12 17.57
C PRO A 378 -8.44 4.15 17.49
N ASN A 379 -9.47 4.37 18.31
CA ASN A 379 -10.67 3.52 18.31
C ASN A 379 -11.45 3.59 16.99
N VAL A 380 -11.47 4.76 16.33
CA VAL A 380 -12.10 4.89 15.01
C VAL A 380 -11.33 4.09 13.97
N LEU A 381 -9.99 4.12 14.01
CA LEU A 381 -9.16 3.29 13.13
C LEU A 381 -9.41 1.79 13.38
N ILE A 382 -9.41 1.37 14.65
CA ILE A 382 -9.69 -0.02 15.02
C ILE A 382 -11.06 -0.44 14.48
N GLN A 383 -12.10 0.39 14.63
CA GLN A 383 -13.43 0.08 14.13
C GLN A 383 -13.47 -0.09 12.60
N GLN A 384 -12.87 0.84 11.84
CA GLN A 384 -12.82 0.73 10.38
C GLN A 384 -12.04 -0.51 9.92
N LEU A 385 -10.94 -0.81 10.62
CA LEU A 385 -10.13 -2.00 10.35
C LEU A 385 -10.89 -3.29 10.67
N THR A 386 -11.59 -3.35 11.81
CA THR A 386 -12.43 -4.49 12.21
C THR A 386 -13.45 -4.82 11.12
N HIS A 387 -14.22 -3.84 10.66
CA HIS A 387 -15.21 -4.06 9.59
C HIS A 387 -14.55 -4.63 8.33
N LYS A 388 -13.36 -4.12 7.95
CA LYS A 388 -12.65 -4.64 6.78
C LYS A 388 -12.11 -6.05 6.96
N LEU A 389 -11.56 -6.35 8.13
CA LEU A 389 -10.91 -7.63 8.40
C LEU A 389 -11.91 -8.79 8.55
N ILE A 390 -13.16 -8.49 8.86
CA ILE A 390 -14.25 -9.48 8.85
C ILE A 390 -14.54 -9.97 7.44
N ASP A 391 -14.41 -9.11 6.43
CA ASP A 391 -14.73 -9.44 5.04
C ASP A 391 -13.59 -10.14 4.28
N ILE A 392 -12.34 -10.11 4.77
CA ILE A 392 -11.19 -10.74 4.08
C ILE A 392 -11.03 -12.21 4.46
N ASP A 393 -10.43 -13.04 3.61
CA ASP A 393 -10.16 -14.45 3.95
C ASP A 393 -9.32 -14.60 5.23
N TYR A 394 -9.61 -15.65 6.00
CA TYR A 394 -8.89 -16.05 7.22
C TYR A 394 -7.36 -16.04 7.05
N LYS A 395 -6.84 -16.58 5.95
CA LYS A 395 -5.40 -16.65 5.66
C LYS A 395 -4.72 -15.27 5.63
N TYR A 396 -5.44 -14.23 5.20
CA TYR A 396 -4.91 -12.87 5.16
C TYR A 396 -4.95 -12.22 6.54
N LEU A 397 -6.02 -12.49 7.31
CA LEU A 397 -6.09 -12.09 8.71
C LEU A 397 -4.94 -12.70 9.52
N SER A 398 -4.69 -13.99 9.37
CA SER A 398 -3.61 -14.68 10.11
C SER A 398 -2.24 -14.10 9.78
N GLU A 399 -1.95 -13.89 8.48
CA GLU A 399 -0.68 -13.31 8.06
C GLU A 399 -0.53 -11.84 8.51
N PHE A 400 -1.63 -11.07 8.54
CA PHE A 400 -1.62 -9.71 9.10
C PHE A 400 -1.23 -9.70 10.58
N TYR A 401 -1.70 -10.67 11.36
CA TYR A 401 -1.29 -10.83 12.76
C TYR A 401 0.17 -11.26 12.89
N TYR A 402 0.62 -12.24 12.10
CA TYR A 402 2.01 -12.69 12.14
C TYR A 402 3.01 -11.64 11.65
N SER A 403 2.57 -10.65 10.88
CA SER A 403 3.37 -9.50 10.48
C SER A 403 3.86 -8.66 11.66
N MET A 404 3.31 -8.83 12.88
CA MET A 404 3.82 -8.18 14.09
C MET A 404 5.26 -8.58 14.44
N TYR A 405 5.68 -9.79 14.05
CA TYR A 405 7.02 -10.33 14.33
C TYR A 405 8.04 -9.92 13.27
N ASP A 406 7.68 -9.01 12.36
CA ASP A 406 8.62 -8.45 11.42
C ASP A 406 9.63 -7.57 12.16
N ASP A 407 10.87 -8.06 12.23
CA ASP A 407 12.03 -7.41 12.85
C ASP A 407 12.49 -6.17 12.08
N THR A 408 11.97 -5.92 10.88
CA THR A 408 12.37 -4.78 10.02
C THR A 408 11.77 -3.44 10.45
N SER A 409 10.88 -3.42 11.45
CA SER A 409 10.21 -2.22 11.94
C SER A 409 10.81 -1.77 13.27
N SER A 410 11.26 -0.52 13.33
CA SER A 410 11.83 0.13 14.53
C SER A 410 10.80 0.41 15.63
N THR A 411 9.50 0.31 15.32
CA THR A 411 8.42 0.45 16.32
C THR A 411 8.55 -0.64 17.37
N GLU A 412 8.58 -0.24 18.65
CA GLU A 412 8.71 -1.20 19.75
C GLU A 412 7.60 -2.25 19.70
N PHE A 413 7.99 -3.50 19.97
CA PHE A 413 7.09 -4.65 19.96
C PHE A 413 5.85 -4.45 20.85
N THR A 414 6.01 -3.74 21.96
CA THR A 414 4.93 -3.40 22.89
C THR A 414 3.78 -2.65 22.20
N TYR A 415 4.07 -1.70 21.31
CA TYR A 415 3.02 -0.94 20.61
C TYR A 415 2.31 -1.78 19.55
N LYS A 416 3.05 -2.59 18.79
CA LYS A 416 2.47 -3.55 17.82
C LYS A 416 1.51 -4.51 18.52
N LYS A 417 1.91 -4.99 19.69
CA LYS A 417 1.12 -5.87 20.54
C LYS A 417 -0.13 -5.18 21.08
N GLU A 418 -0.01 -3.98 21.64
CA GLU A 418 -1.17 -3.23 22.16
C GLU A 418 -2.21 -2.97 21.06
N PHE A 419 -1.76 -2.58 19.87
CA PHE A 419 -2.59 -2.42 18.69
C PHE A 419 -3.39 -3.70 18.38
N LEU A 420 -2.70 -4.85 18.28
CA LEU A 420 -3.35 -6.12 17.96
C LEU A 420 -4.24 -6.65 19.08
N VAL A 421 -3.94 -6.38 20.36
CA VAL A 421 -4.84 -6.70 21.48
C VAL A 421 -6.16 -5.94 21.33
N LYS A 422 -6.11 -4.62 21.12
CA LYS A 422 -7.32 -3.80 20.91
C LYS A 422 -8.11 -4.21 19.67
N LEU A 423 -7.41 -4.52 18.58
CA LEU A 423 -8.03 -5.04 17.36
C LEU A 423 -8.73 -6.38 17.62
N SER A 424 -8.09 -7.27 18.37
CA SER A 424 -8.65 -8.58 18.72
C SER A 424 -9.91 -8.46 19.57
N GLN A 425 -9.92 -7.57 20.57
CA GLN A 425 -11.11 -7.26 21.37
C GLN A 425 -12.27 -6.79 20.49
N SER A 426 -11.98 -5.87 19.55
CA SER A 426 -12.99 -5.37 18.61
C SER A 426 -13.50 -6.45 17.66
N LEU A 427 -12.61 -7.30 17.11
CA LEU A 427 -12.99 -8.40 16.24
C LEU A 427 -13.86 -9.45 16.95
N LEU A 428 -13.47 -9.88 18.15
CA LEU A 428 -14.27 -10.84 18.92
C LEU A 428 -15.65 -10.29 19.26
N THR A 429 -15.74 -9.01 19.61
CA THR A 429 -17.02 -8.33 19.88
C THR A 429 -17.90 -8.24 18.64
N GLU A 430 -17.31 -8.00 17.46
CA GLU A 430 -18.06 -7.92 16.21
C GLU A 430 -18.50 -9.31 15.73
N PHE A 431 -17.69 -10.36 15.93
CA PHE A 431 -18.11 -11.74 15.68
C PHE A 431 -19.24 -12.19 16.60
N ILE A 432 -19.29 -11.68 17.84
CA ILE A 432 -20.24 -12.09 18.88
C ILE A 432 -20.78 -10.84 19.57
N THR A 433 -21.86 -10.29 19.01
CA THR A 433 -22.52 -9.05 19.46
C THR A 433 -23.04 -9.07 20.90
N LEU A 434 -23.02 -10.22 21.57
CA LEU A 434 -23.59 -10.47 22.90
C LEU A 434 -22.54 -10.57 24.02
N HIS A 435 -21.25 -10.42 23.73
CA HIS A 435 -20.20 -10.53 24.73
C HIS A 435 -19.25 -9.33 24.76
N ASP A 436 -18.86 -8.96 25.98
CA ASP A 436 -17.86 -7.91 26.22
C ASP A 436 -16.48 -8.54 26.33
N PHE A 437 -15.68 -8.38 25.27
CA PHE A 437 -14.29 -8.85 25.20
C PHE A 437 -13.33 -7.73 25.62
N THR A 438 -13.46 -7.23 26.85
CA THR A 438 -12.57 -6.20 27.38
C THR A 438 -11.47 -6.82 28.26
N LEU A 439 -10.22 -6.51 27.96
CA LEU A 439 -9.02 -6.80 28.77
C LEU A 439 -8.44 -5.49 29.30
N LYS A 440 -7.87 -5.53 30.51
CA LYS A 440 -7.17 -4.40 31.14
C LYS A 440 -5.67 -4.54 30.89
N HIS A 441 -5.32 -4.60 29.61
CA HIS A 441 -3.98 -4.92 29.14
C HIS A 441 -2.90 -4.14 29.91
N GLN A 442 -1.85 -4.85 30.35
CA GLN A 442 -0.69 -4.36 31.13
C GLN A 442 -0.94 -4.02 32.61
N GLU A 443 -2.19 -3.87 33.06
CA GLU A 443 -2.48 -3.57 34.48
C GLU A 443 -2.54 -4.83 35.35
N ASP A 444 -3.12 -5.92 34.82
CA ASP A 444 -3.32 -7.17 35.56
C ASP A 444 -3.27 -8.41 34.62
N PRO A 445 -2.06 -8.91 34.30
CA PRO A 445 -1.91 -10.06 33.39
C PRO A 445 -2.62 -11.32 33.86
N ILE A 446 -2.75 -11.52 35.18
CA ILE A 446 -3.41 -12.69 35.75
C ILE A 446 -4.92 -12.58 35.54
N HIS A 447 -5.51 -11.41 35.79
CA HIS A 447 -6.92 -11.16 35.49
C HIS A 447 -7.23 -11.30 33.99
N ASP A 448 -6.35 -10.80 33.13
CA ASP A 448 -6.50 -10.94 31.68
C ASP A 448 -6.46 -12.41 31.25
N LEU A 449 -5.53 -13.22 31.80
CA LEU A 449 -5.50 -14.67 31.58
C LEU A 449 -6.79 -15.34 32.06
N GLN A 450 -7.28 -15.03 33.26
CA GLN A 450 -8.53 -15.57 33.78
C GLN A 450 -9.73 -15.20 32.91
N SER A 451 -9.75 -13.99 32.36
CA SER A 451 -10.81 -13.52 31.46
C SER A 451 -10.82 -14.32 30.16
N VAL A 452 -9.64 -14.51 29.55
CA VAL A 452 -9.51 -15.30 28.32
C VAL A 452 -9.87 -16.77 28.55
N LEU A 453 -9.39 -17.39 29.64
CA LEU A 453 -9.74 -18.76 30.00
C LEU A 453 -11.25 -18.94 30.20
N LYS A 454 -11.91 -17.96 30.81
CA LYS A 454 -13.36 -17.96 30.96
C LYS A 454 -14.06 -17.91 29.60
N TRP A 455 -13.61 -17.04 28.69
CA TRP A 455 -14.18 -16.95 27.34
C TRP A 455 -14.02 -18.27 26.58
N MET A 456 -12.83 -18.86 26.61
CA MET A 456 -12.54 -20.15 25.96
C MET A 456 -13.48 -21.28 26.42
N GLY A 457 -13.85 -21.31 27.70
CA GLY A 457 -14.76 -22.31 28.27
C GLY A 457 -16.25 -21.97 28.19
N THR A 458 -16.64 -20.84 27.59
CA THR A 458 -18.04 -20.40 27.54
C THR A 458 -18.74 -20.90 26.28
N SER A 459 -19.62 -21.90 26.40
CA SER A 459 -20.34 -22.49 25.25
C SER A 459 -21.14 -21.47 24.42
N ASN A 460 -21.81 -20.53 25.08
CA ASN A 460 -22.67 -19.52 24.42
C ASN A 460 -21.93 -18.68 23.37
N ILE A 461 -20.62 -18.47 23.54
CA ILE A 461 -19.78 -17.73 22.59
C ILE A 461 -19.72 -18.49 21.25
N TYR A 462 -19.45 -19.79 21.28
CA TYR A 462 -19.40 -20.62 20.08
C TYR A 462 -20.80 -20.84 19.50
N LEU A 463 -21.80 -21.05 20.35
CA LEU A 463 -23.19 -21.22 19.93
C LEU A 463 -23.72 -20.00 19.17
N THR A 464 -23.36 -18.78 19.59
CA THR A 464 -23.78 -17.55 18.90
C THR A 464 -23.34 -17.54 17.42
N ILE A 465 -22.18 -18.13 17.10
CA ILE A 465 -21.71 -18.23 15.72
C ILE A 465 -22.48 -19.31 14.96
N THR A 466 -22.69 -20.49 15.55
CA THR A 466 -23.41 -21.59 14.88
C THR A 466 -24.90 -21.32 14.73
N GLU A 467 -25.49 -20.52 15.61
CA GLU A 467 -26.90 -20.13 15.58
C GLU A 467 -27.15 -18.89 14.69
N ASP A 468 -26.10 -18.32 14.08
CA ASP A 468 -26.25 -17.18 13.18
C ASP A 468 -26.85 -17.62 11.82
N GLU A 469 -28.12 -17.28 11.63
CA GLU A 469 -28.87 -17.53 10.39
C GLU A 469 -28.47 -16.57 9.24
N SER A 470 -27.54 -15.63 9.47
CA SER A 470 -27.11 -14.66 8.45
C SER A 470 -26.29 -15.30 7.33
N PHE A 471 -25.58 -16.40 7.59
CA PHE A 471 -24.72 -17.07 6.62
C PHE A 471 -25.50 -17.63 5.42
N GLU A 472 -25.10 -17.24 4.21
CA GLU A 472 -25.75 -17.68 2.97
C GLU A 472 -25.07 -18.93 2.40
N ILE A 473 -23.80 -19.16 2.72
CA ILE A 473 -23.03 -20.34 2.31
C ILE A 473 -22.14 -20.86 3.45
N PHE A 474 -21.86 -22.15 3.45
CA PHE A 474 -21.01 -22.79 4.47
C PHE A 474 -19.59 -22.19 4.55
N ASP A 475 -19.04 -21.71 3.43
CA ASP A 475 -17.71 -21.09 3.42
C ASP A 475 -17.67 -19.80 4.24
N GLU A 476 -18.74 -18.98 4.22
CA GLU A 476 -18.83 -17.76 5.05
C GLU A 476 -18.81 -18.10 6.55
N PHE A 477 -19.61 -19.11 6.95
CA PHE A 477 -19.55 -19.67 8.30
C PHE A 477 -18.14 -20.13 8.65
N LEU A 478 -17.51 -20.94 7.79
CA LEU A 478 -16.20 -21.50 8.03
C LEU A 478 -15.13 -20.41 8.18
N GLN A 479 -15.15 -19.37 7.32
CA GLN A 479 -14.25 -18.23 7.45
C GLN A 479 -14.43 -17.52 8.79
N THR A 480 -15.66 -17.27 9.22
CA THR A 480 -15.94 -16.64 10.53
C THR A 480 -15.49 -17.52 11.69
N TRP A 481 -15.79 -18.82 11.64
CA TRP A 481 -15.36 -19.79 12.65
C TRP A 481 -13.84 -19.84 12.81
N LEU A 482 -13.10 -19.88 11.68
CA LEU A 482 -11.64 -19.92 11.70
C LEU A 482 -11.03 -18.61 12.23
N LYS A 483 -11.54 -17.45 11.80
CA LYS A 483 -11.08 -16.15 12.29
C LYS A 483 -11.32 -15.99 13.78
N PHE A 484 -12.52 -16.35 14.25
CA PHE A 484 -12.87 -16.29 15.66
C PHE A 484 -11.90 -17.12 16.52
N ASN A 485 -11.72 -18.39 16.18
CA ASN A 485 -10.83 -19.29 16.92
C ASN A 485 -9.37 -18.84 16.85
N PHE A 486 -8.93 -18.32 15.72
CA PHE A 486 -7.59 -17.77 15.56
C PHE A 486 -7.36 -16.54 16.45
N VAL A 487 -8.27 -15.56 16.43
CA VAL A 487 -8.12 -14.33 17.23
C VAL A 487 -8.16 -14.66 18.73
N LEU A 488 -9.06 -15.55 19.16
CA LEU A 488 -9.13 -15.97 20.56
C LEU A 488 -7.88 -16.77 20.98
N GLY A 489 -7.39 -17.68 20.14
CA GLY A 489 -6.15 -18.42 20.37
C GLY A 489 -4.91 -17.52 20.40
N TRP A 490 -4.84 -16.54 19.50
CA TRP A 490 -3.75 -15.56 19.50
C TRP A 490 -3.76 -14.71 20.79
N LEU A 491 -4.94 -14.24 21.23
CA LEU A 491 -5.06 -13.52 22.50
C LEU A 491 -4.64 -14.38 23.68
N PHE A 492 -5.06 -15.66 23.72
CA PHE A 492 -4.64 -16.61 24.74
C PHE A 492 -3.11 -16.76 24.78
N SER A 493 -2.48 -16.95 23.63
CA SER A 493 -1.02 -16.98 23.51
C SER A 493 -0.38 -15.72 24.08
N ARG A 494 -0.92 -14.53 23.78
CA ARG A 494 -0.37 -13.26 24.30
C ARG A 494 -0.49 -13.14 25.81
N VAL A 495 -1.66 -13.42 26.40
CA VAL A 495 -1.85 -13.28 27.85
C VAL A 495 -1.03 -14.30 28.64
N ILE A 496 -0.78 -15.51 28.11
CA ILE A 496 0.13 -16.47 28.74
C ILE A 496 1.56 -15.94 28.78
N ILE A 497 2.05 -15.39 27.68
CA ILE A 497 3.42 -14.84 27.59
C ILE A 497 3.62 -13.71 28.60
N ASP A 498 2.56 -12.92 28.86
CA ASP A 498 2.60 -11.77 29.76
C ASP A 498 2.59 -12.13 31.25
N VAL A 499 2.28 -13.39 31.62
CA VAL A 499 2.34 -13.84 33.01
C VAL A 499 3.79 -14.12 33.39
N GLU A 500 4.43 -13.14 34.02
CA GLU A 500 5.83 -13.23 34.48
C GLU A 500 6.04 -14.27 35.59
N SER A 501 5.06 -14.46 36.46
CA SER A 501 5.14 -15.33 37.65
C SER A 501 4.34 -16.62 37.46
N LYS A 502 4.76 -17.44 36.48
CA LYS A 502 4.17 -18.76 36.17
C LYS A 502 4.07 -19.68 37.40
N GLU A 503 4.89 -19.47 38.43
CA GLU A 503 4.85 -20.22 39.71
C GLU A 503 3.57 -19.97 40.55
N VAL A 504 2.90 -18.83 40.36
CA VAL A 504 1.68 -18.45 41.11
C VAL A 504 0.43 -19.07 40.48
N VAL A 505 0.54 -19.53 39.24
CA VAL A 505 -0.57 -19.98 38.43
C VAL A 505 -0.51 -21.50 38.27
N ASP A 506 -1.62 -22.17 38.61
CA ASP A 506 -1.73 -23.62 38.53
C ASP A 506 -1.79 -24.08 37.07
N PHE A 507 -0.65 -24.57 36.56
CA PHE A 507 -0.52 -25.07 35.19
C PHE A 507 -1.49 -26.22 34.90
N ASP A 508 -1.66 -27.16 35.83
CA ASP A 508 -2.54 -28.31 35.64
C ASP A 508 -4.00 -27.86 35.53
N ALA A 509 -4.40 -26.84 36.30
CA ALA A 509 -5.72 -26.23 36.18
C ALA A 509 -5.92 -25.57 34.81
N ILE A 510 -4.93 -24.82 34.30
CA ILE A 510 -5.00 -24.19 32.98
C ILE A 510 -5.04 -25.23 31.87
N LEU A 511 -4.19 -26.25 31.96
CA LEU A 511 -4.14 -27.35 31.00
C LEU A 511 -5.50 -28.06 30.93
N ASN A 512 -6.13 -28.34 32.07
CA ASN A 512 -7.47 -28.93 32.12
C ASN A 512 -8.54 -28.01 31.49
N ILE A 513 -8.46 -26.69 31.70
CA ILE A 513 -9.36 -25.73 31.02
C ILE A 513 -9.13 -25.76 29.50
N CYS A 514 -7.88 -25.83 29.04
CA CYS A 514 -7.56 -25.91 27.61
C CYS A 514 -8.13 -27.19 26.98
N HIS A 515 -7.99 -28.34 27.66
CA HIS A 515 -8.63 -29.59 27.24
C HIS A 515 -10.15 -29.45 27.09
N GLN A 516 -10.81 -28.91 28.11
CA GLN A 516 -12.27 -28.73 28.09
C GLN A 516 -12.71 -27.75 27.01
N ALA A 517 -11.97 -26.67 26.78
CA ALA A 517 -12.26 -25.69 25.73
C ALA A 517 -12.06 -26.29 24.33
N ASP A 518 -11.02 -27.11 24.14
CA ASP A 518 -10.74 -27.83 22.89
C ASP A 518 -11.85 -28.85 22.55
N GLU A 519 -12.29 -29.63 23.54
CA GLU A 519 -13.42 -30.56 23.39
C GLU A 519 -14.72 -29.80 23.07
N LEU A 520 -15.02 -28.76 23.85
CA LEU A 520 -16.22 -27.94 23.68
C LEU A 520 -16.36 -27.39 22.26
N ARG A 521 -15.33 -26.68 21.75
CA ARG A 521 -15.39 -26.08 20.41
C ARG A 521 -15.45 -27.14 19.31
N GLN A 522 -14.77 -28.28 19.51
CA GLN A 522 -14.81 -29.38 18.56
C GLN A 522 -16.19 -30.03 18.48
N ASP A 523 -16.85 -30.22 19.63
CA ASP A 523 -18.19 -30.80 19.70
C ASP A 523 -19.23 -29.85 19.08
N VAL A 524 -19.19 -28.56 19.45
CA VAL A 524 -20.09 -27.53 18.87
C VAL A 524 -19.94 -27.46 17.35
N TYR A 525 -18.72 -27.44 16.84
CA TYR A 525 -18.48 -27.41 15.39
C TYR A 525 -19.01 -28.67 14.69
N LYS A 526 -18.70 -29.86 15.21
CA LYS A 526 -19.13 -31.13 14.60
C LYS A 526 -20.65 -31.24 14.59
N GLU A 527 -21.30 -30.84 15.68
CA GLU A 527 -22.76 -30.81 15.77
C GLU A 527 -23.36 -29.88 14.71
N TYR A 528 -22.82 -28.68 14.54
CA TYR A 528 -23.30 -27.75 13.52
C TYR A 528 -23.07 -28.28 12.08
N VAL A 529 -21.91 -28.89 11.80
CA VAL A 529 -21.65 -29.54 10.51
C VAL A 529 -22.63 -30.69 10.25
N ASP A 530 -23.00 -31.45 11.28
CA ASP A 530 -24.06 -32.46 11.19
C ASP A 530 -25.43 -31.86 10.86
N GLN A 531 -25.79 -30.76 11.53
CA GLN A 531 -27.04 -30.04 11.25
C GLN A 531 -27.09 -29.53 9.81
N CYS A 532 -25.99 -28.96 9.29
CA CYS A 532 -25.87 -28.50 7.90
C CYS A 532 -26.05 -29.62 6.85
N TYR A 533 -25.86 -30.88 7.24
CA TYR A 533 -26.07 -32.04 6.39
C TYR A 533 -27.50 -32.62 6.53
N ILE A 534 -28.09 -32.56 7.72
CA ILE A 534 -29.35 -33.23 8.05
C ILE A 534 -30.57 -32.31 7.86
N ASP A 535 -30.44 -31.03 8.20
CA ASP A 535 -31.57 -30.11 8.25
C ASP A 535 -31.81 -29.42 6.90
N ALA A 536 -33.02 -29.63 6.35
CA ALA A 536 -33.46 -29.02 5.10
C ALA A 536 -33.91 -27.56 5.28
N ASN A 537 -33.99 -27.05 6.51
CA ASN A 537 -34.48 -25.69 6.81
C ASN A 537 -33.37 -24.63 6.88
N LEU A 538 -32.10 -25.02 6.83
CA LEU A 538 -30.98 -24.08 6.76
C LEU A 538 -30.90 -23.44 5.36
N LYS A 539 -30.38 -22.20 5.29
CA LYS A 539 -30.21 -21.47 4.02
C LYS A 539 -29.30 -22.18 3.03
N PHE A 540 -28.40 -23.01 3.53
CA PHE A 540 -27.51 -23.85 2.72
C PHE A 540 -27.49 -25.27 3.29
N SER A 541 -27.07 -26.22 2.46
CA SER A 541 -26.78 -27.60 2.89
C SER A 541 -25.46 -28.06 2.30
N ILE A 542 -24.78 -28.96 3.02
CA ILE A 542 -23.53 -29.58 2.56
C ILE A 542 -23.75 -31.06 2.28
N SER A 543 -22.99 -31.62 1.34
CA SER A 543 -23.05 -33.05 1.07
C SER A 543 -22.43 -33.86 2.22
N LYS A 544 -22.85 -35.13 2.36
CA LYS A 544 -22.25 -36.06 3.32
C LYS A 544 -20.72 -36.14 3.18
N GLN A 545 -20.22 -36.15 1.94
CA GLN A 545 -18.78 -36.22 1.68
C GLN A 545 -18.05 -34.96 2.18
N GLN A 546 -18.64 -33.78 1.97
CA GLN A 546 -18.11 -32.52 2.50
C GLN A 546 -18.13 -32.50 4.03
N ALA A 547 -19.22 -32.93 4.67
CA ALA A 547 -19.30 -33.01 6.12
C ALA A 547 -18.20 -33.90 6.73
N GLU A 548 -17.94 -35.07 6.15
CA GLU A 548 -16.85 -35.95 6.60
C GLU A 548 -15.46 -35.30 6.44
N VAL A 549 -15.23 -34.54 5.36
CA VAL A 549 -13.99 -33.79 5.16
C VAL A 549 -13.84 -32.71 6.22
N TYR A 550 -14.87 -31.88 6.40
CA TYR A 550 -14.84 -30.75 7.34
C TYR A 550 -14.68 -31.18 8.81
N LYS A 551 -15.21 -32.35 9.19
CA LYS A 551 -15.01 -32.89 10.56
C LYS A 551 -13.63 -33.48 10.80
N LYS A 552 -12.97 -33.96 9.75
CA LYS A 552 -11.66 -34.61 9.85
C LYS A 552 -10.51 -33.60 9.77
N ASP A 553 -10.65 -32.59 8.92
CA ASP A 553 -9.62 -31.60 8.66
C ASP A 553 -9.92 -30.31 9.42
N ILE A 554 -9.82 -30.41 10.75
CA ILE A 554 -9.95 -29.27 11.64
C ILE A 554 -8.67 -28.43 11.52
N SER A 555 -8.78 -27.24 10.93
CA SER A 555 -7.61 -26.42 10.57
C SER A 555 -7.20 -25.39 11.61
N TRP A 556 -7.75 -25.42 12.83
CA TRP A 556 -7.39 -24.47 13.90
C TRP A 556 -6.45 -25.10 14.93
N GLU A 557 -5.57 -24.27 15.50
CA GLU A 557 -4.57 -24.69 16.50
C GLU A 557 -5.22 -25.07 17.84
N SER A 558 -4.73 -26.13 18.50
CA SER A 558 -5.24 -26.55 19.81
C SER A 558 -4.83 -25.57 20.92
N TYR A 559 -5.73 -25.28 21.88
CA TYR A 559 -5.34 -24.43 23.01
C TYR A 559 -4.27 -25.11 23.86
N ILE A 560 -4.28 -26.45 23.92
CA ILE A 560 -3.21 -27.23 24.55
C ILE A 560 -1.87 -26.97 23.87
N ASP A 561 -1.81 -26.99 22.53
CA ASP A 561 -0.59 -26.72 21.78
C ASP A 561 -0.13 -25.28 22.04
N ILE A 562 -1.04 -24.30 22.00
CA ILE A 562 -0.72 -22.90 22.31
C ILE A 562 -0.13 -22.78 23.71
N LEU A 563 -0.71 -23.44 24.72
CA LEU A 563 -0.20 -23.44 26.08
C LEU A 563 1.21 -24.04 26.13
N ASN A 564 1.41 -25.22 25.55
CA ASN A 564 2.69 -25.92 25.57
C ASN A 564 3.82 -25.16 24.87
N HIS A 565 3.52 -24.37 23.83
CA HIS A 565 4.53 -23.57 23.13
C HIS A 565 4.90 -22.28 23.88
N ASN A 566 4.01 -21.74 24.73
CA ASN A 566 4.16 -20.41 25.32
C ASN A 566 4.34 -20.40 26.85
N TRP A 567 4.07 -21.52 27.53
CA TRP A 567 4.39 -21.74 28.94
C TRP A 567 5.87 -22.08 29.14
#